data_AF-A0A377ZMW7-F1
#
_entry.id   AF-A0A377ZMW7-F1
#
_cell.length_a   1.000
_cell.length_b   1.000
_cell.length_c   1.000
_cell.angle_alpha   90.00
_cell.angle_beta   90.00
_cell.angle_gamma   90.00
#
_symmetry.space_group_name_H-M   'P 1'
#
loop_
_entity.id
_entity.type
_entity.pdbx_description
1 polymer ?
#
loop_
_entity_poly.entity_id
_entity_poly.type
_entity_poly.pdbx_seq_one_letter_code
_entity_poly.pdbx_strand_id
1 'polypeptide(L)'
;MRMLARFLTLLLFLTSLSASASLLSQQGKAVRYMQTTEDAVIWAQVGNHVVSVGNVRAGQILAVVPTAADYYEFSFRLWHRVY
;
A
#
# COMPACT_ATOMS: atom_id res chain seq x y z
N MET A 1 19.85 -26.41 -39.99
CA MET A 1 18.81 -26.24 -38.96
C MET A 1 19.31 -26.46 -37.51
N ARG A 2 20.23 -27.40 -37.24
CA ARG A 2 20.69 -27.73 -35.87
C ARG A 2 21.46 -26.62 -35.13
N MET A 3 22.21 -25.78 -35.84
CA MET A 3 22.94 -24.63 -35.27
C MET A 3 22.02 -23.42 -34.97
N LEU A 4 21.01 -23.18 -35.82
CA LEU A 4 20.04 -22.10 -35.65
C LEU A 4 19.16 -22.33 -34.41
N ALA A 5 18.72 -23.56 -34.19
CA ALA A 5 17.95 -23.93 -33.00
C ALA A 5 18.73 -23.68 -31.70
N ARG A 6 20.03 -23.97 -31.69
CA ARG A 6 20.92 -23.71 -30.54
C ARG A 6 21.07 -22.22 -30.24
N PHE A 7 21.19 -21.40 -31.29
CA PHE A 7 21.28 -19.95 -31.18
C PHE A 7 19.97 -19.35 -30.63
N LEU A 8 18.82 -19.81 -31.14
CA LEU A 8 17.50 -19.43 -30.63
C LEU A 8 17.30 -19.81 -29.16
N THR A 9 17.72 -21.02 -28.76
CA THR A 9 17.66 -21.41 -27.33
C THR A 9 18.55 -20.53 -26.46
N LEU A 10 19.75 -20.16 -26.93
CA LEU A 10 20.63 -19.27 -26.17
C LEU A 10 19.98 -17.89 -25.99
N LEU A 11 19.42 -17.33 -27.07
CA LEU A 11 18.74 -16.03 -27.06
C LEU A 11 17.52 -16.02 -26.11
N LEU A 12 16.75 -17.11 -26.10
CA LEU A 12 15.64 -17.30 -25.16
C LEU A 12 16.12 -17.37 -23.71
N PHE A 13 17.24 -18.06 -23.43
CA PHE A 13 17.84 -18.09 -22.10
C PHE A 13 18.33 -16.71 -21.65
N LEU A 14 19.01 -15.96 -22.53
CA LEU A 14 19.51 -14.61 -22.23
C LEU A 14 18.37 -13.62 -21.94
N THR A 15 17.23 -13.75 -22.63
CA THR A 15 16.06 -12.88 -22.45
C THR A 15 15.14 -13.30 -21.31
N SER A 16 15.24 -14.55 -20.81
CA SER A 16 14.49 -15.00 -19.63
C SER A 16 15.00 -14.38 -18.31
N LEU A 17 16.23 -13.87 -18.29
CA LEU A 17 16.85 -13.32 -17.08
C LEU A 17 16.40 -11.89 -16.74
N SER A 18 15.69 -11.21 -17.65
CA SER A 18 15.24 -9.82 -17.48
C SER A 18 13.81 -9.67 -16.97
N ALA A 19 13.12 -10.76 -16.65
CA ALA A 19 11.80 -10.71 -16.02
C ALA A 19 11.89 -10.48 -14.50
N SER A 20 12.41 -9.33 -14.10
CA SER A 20 12.36 -8.87 -12.70
C SER A 20 11.06 -8.10 -12.47
N ALA A 21 10.02 -8.78 -11.99
CA ALA A 21 8.85 -8.10 -11.42
C ALA A 21 9.25 -7.54 -10.05
N SER A 22 9.61 -6.25 -10.01
CA SER A 22 9.90 -5.57 -8.75
C SER A 22 8.60 -5.38 -7.97
N LEU A 23 8.33 -6.28 -7.02
CA LEU A 23 7.37 -6.04 -5.93
C LEU A 23 7.83 -4.91 -4.99
N LEU A 24 9.05 -4.40 -5.17
CA LEU A 24 9.65 -3.39 -4.31
C LEU A 24 9.08 -1.98 -4.50
N SER A 25 8.44 -1.69 -5.63
CA SER A 25 7.74 -0.40 -5.83
C SER A 25 6.63 -0.20 -4.81
N GLN A 26 6.00 -1.28 -4.36
CA GLN A 26 4.97 -1.26 -3.31
C GLN A 26 5.58 -1.26 -1.90
N GLN A 27 6.78 -1.81 -1.75
CA GLN A 27 7.50 -1.92 -0.47
C GLN A 27 8.17 -0.61 -0.02
N GLY A 28 8.21 0.43 -0.86
CA GLY A 28 9.08 1.59 -0.66
C GLY A 28 8.44 2.84 -0.05
N LYS A 29 7.11 2.92 0.05
CA LYS A 29 6.47 4.15 0.54
C LYS A 29 6.31 4.04 2.06
N ALA A 30 7.21 4.71 2.78
CA ALA A 30 7.25 4.71 4.23
C ALA A 30 5.89 5.12 4.83
N VAL A 31 5.50 4.45 5.91
CA VAL A 31 4.33 4.85 6.71
C VAL A 31 4.52 6.29 7.15
N ARG A 32 3.50 7.12 6.87
CA ARG A 32 3.49 8.51 7.31
C ARG A 32 2.65 8.64 8.56
N TYR A 33 3.19 9.29 9.58
CA TYR A 33 2.45 9.61 10.79
C TYR A 33 1.89 11.03 10.71
N MET A 34 0.61 11.19 11.01
CA MET A 34 -0.05 12.48 11.13
C MET A 34 -0.60 12.61 12.55
N GLN A 35 -0.51 13.81 13.14
CA GLN A 35 -1.13 14.11 14.41
C GLN A 35 -2.35 15.01 14.17
N THR A 36 -3.49 14.64 14.74
CA THR A 36 -4.67 15.49 14.73
C THR A 36 -4.53 16.62 15.74
N THR A 37 -4.92 17.82 15.33
CA THR A 37 -4.91 19.01 16.20
C THR A 37 -6.26 19.26 16.87
N GLU A 38 -7.32 18.66 16.35
CA GLU A 38 -8.70 18.81 16.80
C GLU A 38 -9.46 17.48 16.70
N ASP A 39 -10.65 17.45 17.30
CA ASP A 39 -11.56 16.32 17.20
C ASP A 39 -12.22 16.31 15.81
N ALA A 40 -12.26 15.13 15.18
CA ALA A 40 -12.77 14.99 13.81
C ALA A 40 -13.53 13.67 13.63
N VAL A 41 -14.55 13.68 12.78
CA VAL A 41 -15.30 12.50 12.35
C VAL A 41 -14.67 11.96 11.06
N ILE A 42 -14.48 10.64 10.97
CA ILE A 42 -14.01 9.98 9.77
C ILE A 42 -15.21 9.55 8.94
N TRP A 43 -15.20 9.95 7.68
CA TRP A 43 -16.22 9.61 6.70
C TRP A 43 -15.64 8.68 5.64
N ALA A 44 -16.40 7.66 5.24
CA ALA A 44 -16.04 6.76 4.15
C ALA A 44 -17.19 6.68 3.14
N GLN A 45 -16.83 6.54 1.87
CA GLN A 45 -17.80 6.23 0.83
C GLN A 45 -18.00 4.71 0.75
N VAL A 46 -19.24 4.27 0.94
CA VAL A 46 -19.65 2.86 0.80
C VAL A 46 -20.71 2.79 -0.30
N GLY A 47 -20.29 2.34 -1.48
CA GLY A 47 -21.10 2.42 -2.69
C GLY A 47 -21.39 3.89 -3.05
N ASN A 48 -22.68 4.26 -3.02
CA ASN A 48 -23.14 5.61 -3.34
C ASN A 48 -23.44 6.48 -2.11
N HIS A 49 -23.12 6.00 -0.91
CA HIS A 49 -23.40 6.71 0.34
C HIS A 49 -22.11 7.12 1.06
N VAL A 50 -22.15 8.27 1.73
CA VAL A 50 -21.10 8.73 2.64
C VAL A 50 -21.56 8.45 4.07
N VAL A 51 -20.81 7.61 4.79
CA VAL A 51 -21.15 7.17 6.15
C VAL A 51 -20.02 7.46 7.12
N SER A 52 -20.36 7.75 8.38
CA SER A 52 -19.37 7.91 9.44
C SER A 52 -18.86 6.53 9.85
N VAL A 53 -17.54 6.36 9.90
CA VAL A 53 -16.88 5.09 10.24
C VAL A 53 -16.03 5.17 11.51
N GLY A 54 -15.91 6.34 12.10
CA GLY A 54 -15.12 6.52 13.32
C GLY A 54 -14.93 7.97 13.70
N ASN A 55 -14.24 8.18 14.82
CA ASN A 55 -13.86 9.49 15.32
C ASN A 55 -12.38 9.48 15.69
N VAL A 56 -11.73 10.61 15.49
CA VAL A 56 -10.35 10.87 15.89
C VAL A 56 -10.37 12.03 16.87
N ARG A 57 -9.61 11.93 17.96
CA ARG A 57 -9.50 13.03 18.94
C ARG A 57 -8.28 13.90 18.66
N ALA A 58 -8.30 15.13 19.17
CA ALA A 58 -7.11 15.98 19.22
C ALA A 58 -5.94 15.23 19.91
N GLY A 59 -4.75 15.31 19.32
CA GLY A 59 -3.53 14.67 19.80
C GLY A 59 -3.37 13.20 19.43
N GLN A 60 -4.33 12.58 18.74
CA GLN A 60 -4.20 11.20 18.28
C GLN A 60 -3.23 11.12 17.09
N ILE A 61 -2.42 10.06 17.07
CA ILE A 61 -1.50 9.78 15.96
C ILE A 61 -2.15 8.80 15.00
N LEU A 62 -2.18 9.16 13.73
CA LEU A 62 -2.70 8.37 12.62
C LEU A 62 -1.52 7.81 11.80
N ALA A 63 -1.52 6.50 11.59
CA ALA A 63 -0.63 5.85 10.64
C ALA A 63 -1.29 5.81 9.27
N VAL A 64 -0.71 6.52 8.31
CA VAL A 64 -1.15 6.57 6.92
C VAL A 64 -0.31 5.57 6.14
N VAL A 65 -0.96 4.48 5.73
CA VAL A 65 -0.33 3.42 4.95
C VAL A 65 -0.60 3.69 3.47
N PRO A 66 0.43 3.93 2.66
CA PRO A 66 0.27 4.07 1.22
C PRO A 66 -0.06 2.70 0.61
N THR A 67 -1.15 2.64 -0.15
CA THR A 67 -1.53 1.45 -0.93
C THR A 67 -1.42 1.74 -2.43
N ALA A 68 -1.51 0.68 -3.25
CA ALA A 68 -1.45 0.77 -4.71
C ALA A 68 -2.75 1.32 -5.35
N ALA A 69 -3.78 1.58 -4.54
CA ALA A 69 -5.04 2.17 -4.96
C ALA A 69 -5.06 3.70 -4.75
N ASP A 70 -5.97 4.40 -5.44
CA ASP A 70 -6.17 5.85 -5.33
C ASP A 70 -6.79 6.31 -3.99
N TYR A 71 -6.82 5.45 -2.99
CA TYR A 71 -7.26 5.76 -1.63
C TYR A 71 -6.15 5.49 -0.61
N TYR A 72 -6.15 6.23 0.49
CA TYR A 72 -5.25 5.99 1.63
C TYR A 72 -5.94 5.08 2.64
N GLU A 73 -5.18 4.13 3.21
CA GLU A 73 -5.67 3.28 4.28
C GLU A 73 -5.26 3.84 5.64
N PHE A 74 -6.23 3.86 6.57
CA PHE A 74 -6.04 4.30 7.95
C PHE A 74 -6.21 3.12 8.88
N SER A 75 -5.18 2.82 9.68
CA SER A 75 -5.24 1.81 10.73
C SER A 75 -5.36 2.46 12.11
N PHE A 76 -6.42 2.12 12.85
CA PHE A 76 -6.62 2.57 14.22
C PHE A 76 -6.20 1.46 15.18
N ARG A 77 -5.16 1.69 15.98
CA ARG A 77 -4.80 0.78 17.06
C ARG A 77 -5.49 1.23 18.34
N LEU A 78 -6.36 0.37 18.90
CA LEU A 78 -6.91 0.55 20.24
C LEU A 78 -5.76 0.43 21.26
N TRP A 79 -5.40 1.52 21.92
CA TRP A 79 -4.56 1.44 23.12
C TRP A 79 -5.41 0.83 24.24
N HIS A 80 -5.16 -0.45 24.57
CA HIS A 80 -5.67 -1.06 25.78
C HIS A 80 -5.04 -0.32 26.97
N ARG A 81 -5.80 0.57 27.63
CA ARG A 81 -5.39 1.09 28.94
C ARG A 81 -5.49 -0.06 29.94
N VAL A 82 -4.33 -0.55 30.37
CA VAL A 82 -4.22 -1.27 31.64
C VAL A 82 -4.37 -0.21 32.73
N TYR A 83 -5.45 -0.31 33.50
CA TYR A 83 -5.55 0.21 34.86
C TYR A 83 -5.55 -1.00 35.79
#